data_AF-A0A846E6Y5-F1
#
_entry.id   AF-A0A846E6Y5-F1
#
_cell.length_a   1.000
_cell.length_b   1.000
_cell.length_c   1.000
_cell.angle_alpha   90.00
_cell.angle_beta   90.00
_cell.angle_gamma   90.00
#
_symmetry.space_group_name_H-M   'P 1'
#
loop_
_entity.id
_entity.type
_entity.pdbx_description
1 polymer ?
#
loop_
_entity_poly.entity_id
_entity_poly.type
_entity_poly.pdbx_seq_one_letter_code
_entity_poly.pdbx_strand_id
1 'polypeptide(L)' 'MILLLVGNDTEAIKGELAALKTQTHPLWRDFNVHRFSAEQLSAAIACAFSVPFGEGGKLIIVENCDFK' A
#
# COMPACT_ATOMS: atom_id res chain seq x y z
N MET A 1 2.76 -6.61 -8.42
CA MET A 1 1.53 -7.34 -8.06
C MET A 1 0.53 -6.31 -7.55
N ILE A 2 -0.73 -6.35 -7.99
CA ILE A 2 -1.80 -5.48 -7.49
C ILE A 2 -2.74 -6.36 -6.66
N LEU A 3 -3.07 -5.91 -5.45
CA LEU A 3 -4.03 -6.57 -4.56
C LEU A 3 -5.16 -5.59 -4.26
N LEU A 4 -6.40 -6.04 -4.43
CA LEU A 4 -7.59 -5.26 -4.09
C LEU A 4 -8.25 -5.89 -2.85
N LEU A 5 -8.32 -5.13 -1.77
CA LEU A 5 -9.02 -5.51 -0.54
C LEU A 5 -10.35 -4.77 -0.52
N VAL A 6 -11.46 -5.49 -0.71
CA VAL A 6 -12.83 -4.93 -0.69
C VAL A 6 -13.61 -5.61 0.43
N GLY A 7 -14.29 -4.81 1.25
CA GLY A 7 -15.15 -5.32 2.30
C GLY A 7 -15.42 -4.28 3.36
N ASN A 8 -16.46 -4.53 4.15
CA ASN A 8 -16.88 -3.64 5.24
C ASN A 8 -16.18 -3.99 6.56
N ASP A 9 -15.51 -5.15 6.62
CA ASP A 9 -14.77 -5.59 7.79
C ASP A 9 -13.38 -4.91 7.82
N THR A 10 -13.33 -3.78 8.51
CA THR A 10 -12.11 -2.99 8.66
C THR A 10 -11.02 -3.71 9.44
N GLU A 11 -11.37 -4.63 10.34
CA GLU A 11 -10.39 -5.36 11.14
C GLU A 11 -9.71 -6.46 10.32
N ALA A 12 -10.47 -7.17 9.49
CA ALA A 12 -9.90 -8.12 8.52
C ALA A 12 -8.94 -7.42 7.54
N ILE A 13 -9.34 -6.26 7.00
CA ILE A 13 -8.47 -5.46 6.11
C ILE A 13 -7.19 -5.01 6.81
N LYS A 14 -7.28 -4.57 8.08
CA LYS A 14 -6.09 -4.22 8.87
C LYS A 14 -5.15 -5.41 9.08
N GLY A 15 -5.71 -6.61 9.30
CA GLY A 15 -4.95 -7.85 9.43
C GLY A 15 -4.16 -8.17 8.16
N GLU A 16 -4.81 -8.12 7.00
CA GLU A 16 -4.17 -8.32 5.70
C GLU A 16 -3.10 -7.27 5.40
N LEU A 17 -3.38 -5.99 5.70
CA LEU A 17 -2.39 -4.92 5.57
C LEU A 17 -1.16 -5.15 6.46
N ALA A 18 -1.35 -5.66 7.68
CA ALA A 18 -0.24 -6.00 8.56
C ALA A 18 0.61 -7.14 7.98
N ALA A 19 -0.03 -8.17 7.42
CA ALA A 19 0.66 -9.27 6.73
C ALA A 19 1.45 -8.79 5.50
N LEU A 20 0.90 -7.88 4.70
CA LEU A 20 1.61 -7.31 3.55
C LEU A 20 2.80 -6.45 3.98
N LYS A 21 2.70 -5.71 5.09
CA LYS A 21 3.82 -4.93 5.63
C LYS A 21 5.00 -5.80 6.06
N THR A 22 4.78 -7.04 6.49
CA THR A 22 5.91 -7.94 6.85
C THR A 22 6.73 -8.37 5.63
N GLN A 23 6.17 -8.28 4.42
CA GLN A 23 6.87 -8.56 3.17
C GLN A 23 7.81 -7.43 2.72
N THR A 24 7.69 -6.24 3.33
CA THR A 24 8.63 -5.14 3.11
C THR A 24 9.87 -5.28 3.99
N HIS A 25 11.01 -4.81 3.49
CA HIS A 25 12.28 -4.89 4.21
C HIS A 25 12.19 -4.17 5.56
N PRO A 26 12.53 -4.82 6.69
CA PRO A 26 12.23 -4.28 8.03
C PRO A 26 12.94 -2.96 8.34
N LEU A 27 14.17 -2.75 7.83
CA LEU A 27 14.90 -1.49 8.01
C LEU A 27 14.36 -0.33 7.17
N TRP A 28 13.70 -0.64 6.04
CA TRP A 28 13.27 0.36 5.06
C TRP A 28 11.74 0.49 4.99
N ARG A 29 11.02 -0.24 5.84
CA ARG A 29 9.56 -0.32 5.84
C ARG A 29 8.91 1.07 5.89
N ASP A 30 9.38 1.92 6.79
CA ASP A 30 8.80 3.25 6.98
C ASP A 30 9.00 4.17 5.77
N PHE A 31 10.02 3.88 4.93
CA PHE A 31 10.29 4.60 3.68
C PHE A 31 9.59 4.01 2.46
N ASN A 32 9.16 2.75 2.54
CA ASN A 32 8.62 1.98 1.41
C ASN A 32 7.13 1.66 1.56
N VAL A 33 6.51 2.00 2.69
CA VAL A 33 5.06 1.89 2.90
C VAL A 33 4.43 3.28 2.76
N HIS A 34 3.60 3.46 1.74
CA HIS A 34 2.94 4.74 1.46
C HIS A 34 1.43 4.59 1.47
N ARG A 35 0.73 5.59 1.99
CA ARG A 35 -0.73 5.67 2.03
C ARG A 35 -1.19 6.90 1.28
N PHE A 36 -2.23 6.74 0.47
CA PHE A 36 -2.84 7.77 -0.35
C PHE A 36 -4.36 7.68 -0.22
N SER A 37 -5.05 8.81 -0.41
CA SER A 37 -6.50 8.80 -0.62
C SER A 37 -6.84 8.56 -2.11
N ALA A 38 -8.10 8.28 -2.40
CA ALA A 38 -8.58 8.08 -3.77
C ALA A 38 -8.33 9.30 -4.69
N GLU A 39 -8.39 10.51 -4.16
CA GLU A 39 -8.10 11.75 -4.90
C GLU A 39 -6.62 11.86 -5.30
N GLN A 40 -5.75 11.12 -4.63
CA GLN A 40 -4.31 11.10 -4.86
C GLN A 40 -3.87 9.90 -5.71
N LEU A 41 -4.78 9.25 -6.43
CA LEU A 41 -4.49 8.07 -7.24
C LEU A 41 -3.31 8.28 -8.21
N SER A 42 -3.26 9.43 -8.88
CA SER A 42 -2.14 9.77 -9.77
C SER A 42 -0.78 9.80 -9.05
N ALA A 43 -0.75 10.31 -7.82
CA ALA A 43 0.45 10.32 -6.99
C ALA A 43 0.81 8.90 -6.50
N ALA A 44 -0.19 8.09 -6.15
CA ALA A 44 0.02 6.68 -5.77
C ALA A 44 0.63 5.87 -6.92
N ILE A 45 0.14 6.08 -8.15
CA ILE A 45 0.67 5.44 -9.36
C ILE A 45 2.11 5.89 -9.61
N ALA A 46 2.39 7.19 -9.56
CA ALA A 46 3.76 7.70 -9.72
C ALA A 46 4.70 7.12 -8.63
N CYS A 47 4.21 7.01 -7.40
CA CYS A 47 4.92 6.38 -6.29
C CYS A 47 5.20 4.90 -6.55
N ALA A 48 4.26 4.16 -7.14
CA ALA A 48 4.43 2.75 -7.48
C ALA A 48 5.50 2.52 -8.58
N PHE A 49 5.65 3.47 -9.50
CA PHE A 49 6.69 3.42 -10.54
C PHE A 49 8.07 3.84 -10.06
N SER A 50 8.18 4.46 -8.89
CA SER A 50 9.49 4.83 -8.34
C SER A 50 10.21 3.60 -7.82
N VAL A 51 11.54 3.66 -7.82
CA VAL A 51 12.35 2.64 -7.14
C VAL A 51 12.06 2.64 -5.63
N PRO A 52 11.99 1.46 -4.99
CA PRO A 52 11.97 1.37 -3.53
C PRO A 52 13.30 1.86 -2.96
N PHE A 53 13.25 2.39 -1.74
CA PHE A 53 14.44 2.77 -1.01
C PHE A 53 15.20 1.53 -0.52
N GLY A 54 16.49 1.45 -0.86
CA GLY A 54 17.35 0.33 -0.47
C GLY A 54 16.96 -0.97 -1.16
N GLU A 55 16.79 -2.04 -0.37
CA GLU A 55 16.45 -3.37 -0.85
C GLU A 55 14.99 -3.74 -0.54
N GLY A 56 14.44 -4.65 -1.34
CA GLY A 56 13.10 -5.20 -1.16
C GLY A 56 12.02 -4.49 -1.99
N GLY A 57 10.77 -4.65 -1.56
CA GLY A 57 9.59 -4.12 -2.25
C GLY A 57 8.99 -2.88 -1.59
N LYS A 58 8.10 -2.24 -2.35
CA LYS A 58 7.29 -1.09 -1.92
C LYS A 58 5.83 -1.52 -1.73
N LEU A 59 5.19 -1.01 -0.69
CA LEU A 59 3.75 -1.20 -0.45
C LEU A 59 3.04 0.14 -0.61
N ILE A 60 2.20 0.23 -1.64
CA ILE A 60 1.34 1.39 -1.88
C ILE A 60 -0.07 1.02 -1.48
N ILE A 61 -0.65 1.81 -0.57
CA ILE A 61 -2.02 1.64 -0.08
C ILE A 61 -2.82 2.84 -0.55
N VAL A 62 -3.92 2.59 -1.26
CA VAL A 62 -4.87 3.65 -1.63
C VAL A 62 -6.18 3.34 -0.93
N GLU A 63 -6.63 4.25 -0.08
CA GLU A 63 -7.80 4.07 0.78
C GLU A 63 -9.02 4.79 0.22
N ASN A 64 -10.22 4.33 0.61
CA ASN A 64 -11.50 4.93 0.27
C ASN A 64 -11.71 5.13 -1.24
N CYS A 65 -11.21 4.20 -2.06
CA CYS A 65 -11.54 4.16 -3.48
C CYS A 65 -12.98 3.67 -3.64
N ASP A 66 -13.92 4.62 -3.73
CA ASP A 66 -15.29 4.34 -4.16
C ASP A 66 -15.27 4.01 -5.66
N PHE A 67 -14.92 2.77 -5.99
CA PHE A 67 -15.07 2.24 -7.34
C PHE A 67 -16.57 2.09 -7.63
N LYS A 68 -17.17 3.14 -8.20
CA LYS A 68 -18.52 3.11 -8.79
C LYS A 68 -18.51 2.41 -10.14
#